data_AF-A0A844A597-F1
#
_entry.id   AF-A0A844A597-F1
#
_cell.length_a   1.000
_cell.length_b   1.000
_cell.length_c   1.000
_cell.angle_alpha   90.00
_cell.angle_beta   90.00
_cell.angle_gamma   90.00
#
_symmetry.space_group_name_H-M   'P 1'
#
loop_
_entity.id
_entity.type
_entity.pdbx_description
1 polymer ?
#
loop_
_entity_poly.entity_id
_entity_poly.type
_entity_poly.pdbx_seq_one_letter_code
_entity_poly.pdbx_strand_id
1 'polypeptide(L)'
;MKTFEELKAKYPRLIPRRFGFQCEIGWIGILDAYFEVVDRELPEGSDYQLRQVKEKLGSLRIYDHGNATSASVPIREAHDLAEARSFYTCEYCGLPGRWSNRRGYLTTVCEDHAVRDGYRAEPCEDGDYVFREANGTWRRYDPEADTFVESVAPDWAR
;
A
#
# COMPACT_ATOMS: atom_id res chain seq x y z
N MET A 1 -4.37 13.57 -8.75
CA MET A 1 -5.38 12.53 -8.48
C MET A 1 -6.13 12.89 -7.19
N LYS A 2 -7.46 12.90 -7.17
CA LYS A 2 -8.28 13.33 -6.01
C LYS A 2 -9.45 12.39 -5.68
N THR A 3 -9.94 11.58 -6.63
CA THR A 3 -11.06 10.65 -6.39
C THR A 3 -10.85 9.28 -7.05
N PHE A 4 -11.46 8.22 -6.50
CA PHE A 4 -11.39 6.89 -7.14
C PHE A 4 -12.00 6.86 -8.55
N GLU A 5 -12.93 7.77 -8.87
CA GLU A 5 -13.46 7.91 -10.24
C GLU A 5 -12.41 8.47 -11.19
N GLU A 6 -11.61 9.46 -10.77
CA GLU A 6 -10.49 9.96 -11.56
C GLU A 6 -9.43 8.86 -11.77
N LEU A 7 -9.16 8.05 -10.74
CA LEU A 7 -8.22 6.93 -10.84
C LEU A 7 -8.71 5.89 -11.85
N LYS A 8 -9.99 5.53 -11.78
CA LYS A 8 -10.66 4.65 -12.76
C LYS A 8 -10.64 5.22 -14.18
N ALA A 9 -10.85 6.52 -14.32
CA ALA A 9 -10.81 7.20 -15.61
C ALA A 9 -9.40 7.27 -16.21
N LYS A 10 -8.36 7.37 -15.37
CA LYS A 10 -6.96 7.36 -15.79
C LYS A 10 -6.49 5.97 -16.24
N TYR A 11 -6.93 4.91 -15.56
CA TYR A 11 -6.51 3.52 -15.84
C TYR A 11 -7.68 2.59 -16.22
N PRO A 12 -8.47 2.91 -17.27
CA PRO A 12 -9.70 2.18 -17.60
C PRO A 12 -9.44 0.74 -18.06
N ARG A 13 -8.21 0.41 -18.49
CA ARG A 13 -7.81 -0.96 -18.85
C ARG A 13 -7.45 -1.83 -17.66
N LEU A 14 -7.01 -1.21 -16.55
CA LEU A 14 -6.55 -1.93 -15.35
C LEU A 14 -7.66 -2.01 -14.30
N ILE A 15 -8.47 -0.97 -14.19
CA ILE A 15 -9.48 -0.83 -13.13
C ILE A 15 -10.87 -0.93 -13.76
N PRO A 16 -11.64 -1.99 -13.46
CA PRO A 16 -12.99 -2.13 -13.96
C PRO A 16 -13.87 -0.93 -13.56
N ARG A 17 -14.75 -0.47 -14.45
CA ARG A 17 -15.61 0.70 -14.21
C ARG A 17 -16.43 0.61 -12.91
N ARG A 18 -16.89 -0.60 -12.53
CA ARG A 18 -17.68 -0.86 -11.32
C ARG A 18 -16.83 -1.37 -10.14
N PHE A 19 -15.51 -1.25 -10.22
CA PHE A 19 -14.63 -1.67 -9.15
C PHE A 19 -14.80 -0.79 -7.91
N GLY A 20 -14.80 -1.42 -6.74
CA GLY A 20 -14.89 -0.77 -5.44
C GLY A 20 -13.58 -0.90 -4.67
N PHE A 21 -13.15 0.21 -4.06
CA PHE A 21 -11.97 0.26 -3.20
C PHE A 21 -12.41 0.09 -1.74
N GLN A 22 -11.73 -0.78 -1.01
CA GLN A 22 -11.97 -1.04 0.42
C GLN A 22 -10.85 -0.42 1.26
N CYS A 23 -10.47 0.80 0.91
CA CYS A 23 -9.48 1.60 1.59
C CYS A 23 -9.88 3.08 1.49
N GLU A 24 -9.26 3.91 2.31
CA GLU A 24 -9.59 5.32 2.39
C GLU A 24 -8.84 6.15 1.31
N ILE A 25 -9.35 7.36 1.05
CA ILE A 25 -8.94 8.19 -0.10
C ILE A 25 -7.51 8.73 0.00
N GLY A 26 -6.94 8.81 1.20
CA GLY A 26 -5.59 9.30 1.44
C GLY A 26 -4.51 8.46 0.73
N TRP A 27 -4.81 7.19 0.42
CA TRP A 27 -3.89 6.32 -0.33
C TRP A 27 -4.04 6.40 -1.84
N ILE A 28 -4.85 7.32 -2.37
CA ILE A 28 -5.06 7.41 -3.82
C ILE A 28 -3.78 7.73 -4.60
N GLY A 29 -2.85 8.51 -4.03
CA GLY A 29 -1.56 8.78 -4.66
C GLY A 29 -0.68 7.54 -4.75
N ILE A 30 -0.76 6.65 -3.75
CA ILE A 30 -0.04 5.37 -3.74
C ILE A 30 -0.60 4.45 -4.83
N LEU A 31 -1.93 4.39 -4.94
CA LEU A 31 -2.59 3.63 -6.00
C LEU A 31 -2.25 4.18 -7.39
N ASP A 32 -2.23 5.50 -7.57
CA ASP A 32 -1.84 6.15 -8.83
C ASP A 32 -0.42 5.73 -9.25
N ALA A 33 0.54 5.79 -8.32
CA ALA A 33 1.93 5.37 -8.57
C ALA A 33 2.04 3.87 -8.90
N TYR A 34 1.29 3.02 -8.20
CA TYR A 34 1.24 1.58 -8.50
C TYR A 34 0.66 1.32 -9.90
N PHE A 35 -0.49 1.90 -10.22
CA PHE A 35 -1.13 1.67 -11.51
C PHE A 35 -0.32 2.26 -12.66
N GLU A 36 0.43 3.36 -12.46
CA GLU A 36 1.35 3.88 -13.47
C GLU A 36 2.43 2.87 -13.86
N VAL A 37 3.01 2.15 -12.90
CA VAL A 37 3.97 1.07 -13.18
C VAL A 37 3.28 -0.07 -13.92
N VAL A 38 2.13 -0.55 -13.42
CA VAL A 38 1.42 -1.65 -14.07
C VAL A 38 1.00 -1.29 -15.50
N ASP A 39 0.56 -0.05 -15.72
CA ASP A 39 0.18 0.48 -17.02
C ASP A 39 1.40 0.44 -17.96
N ARG A 40 2.53 1.02 -17.55
CA ARG A 40 3.76 1.03 -18.35
C ARG A 40 4.30 -0.36 -18.69
N GLU A 41 4.28 -1.28 -17.72
CA GLU A 41 4.99 -2.57 -17.81
C GLU A 41 4.15 -3.68 -18.45
N LEU A 42 2.82 -3.57 -18.45
CA LEU A 42 1.95 -4.55 -19.10
C LEU A 42 1.74 -4.22 -20.57
N PRO A 43 2.14 -5.11 -21.50
CA PRO A 43 1.80 -4.99 -22.92
C PRO A 43 0.29 -4.90 -23.13
N GLU A 44 -0.11 -4.20 -24.19
CA GLU A 44 -1.50 -4.14 -24.60
C GLU A 44 -2.05 -5.55 -24.89
N GLY A 45 -3.26 -5.85 -24.44
CA GLY A 45 -3.87 -7.17 -24.57
C GLY A 45 -3.41 -8.22 -23.54
N SER A 46 -2.55 -7.86 -22.58
CA SER A 46 -2.20 -8.76 -21.47
C SER A 46 -3.42 -9.14 -20.63
N ASP A 47 -3.46 -10.39 -20.19
CA ASP A 47 -4.43 -10.84 -19.17
C ASP A 47 -4.04 -10.22 -17.82
N TYR A 48 -4.76 -9.15 -17.44
CA TYR A 48 -4.65 -8.49 -16.15
C TYR A 48 -6.04 -8.36 -15.54
N GLN A 49 -6.16 -8.78 -14.29
CA GLN A 49 -7.37 -8.66 -13.53
C GLN A 49 -7.09 -8.14 -12.13
N LEU A 50 -7.54 -6.91 -11.85
CA LEU A 50 -7.63 -6.41 -10.49
C LEU A 50 -8.76 -7.12 -9.74
N ARG A 51 -8.44 -7.80 -8.64
CA ARG A 51 -9.38 -8.61 -7.85
C ARG A 51 -9.87 -7.89 -6.61
N GLN A 52 -8.97 -7.23 -5.88
CA GLN A 52 -9.32 -6.51 -4.65
C GLN A 52 -8.26 -5.47 -4.31
N VAL A 53 -8.70 -4.31 -3.83
CA VAL A 53 -7.85 -3.31 -3.19
C VAL A 53 -8.46 -3.02 -1.83
N LYS A 54 -7.70 -3.26 -0.75
CA LYS A 54 -8.20 -3.10 0.61
C LYS A 54 -7.15 -2.61 1.59
N GLU A 55 -7.61 -1.98 2.66
CA GLU A 55 -6.84 -1.88 3.90
C GLU A 55 -6.78 -3.25 4.58
N LYS A 56 -5.61 -3.57 5.14
CA LYS A 56 -5.41 -4.72 6.02
C LYS A 56 -4.28 -4.42 7.02
N LEU A 57 -4.62 -4.43 8.30
CA LEU A 57 -3.69 -4.24 9.42
C LEU A 57 -2.92 -2.90 9.35
N GLY A 58 -3.58 -1.83 8.92
CA GLY A 58 -3.02 -0.49 8.78
C GLY A 58 -2.18 -0.27 7.52
N SER A 59 -2.28 -1.16 6.53
CA SER A 59 -1.58 -1.01 5.25
C SER A 59 -2.43 -1.49 4.07
N LEU A 60 -2.07 -1.04 2.88
CA LEU A 60 -2.74 -1.33 1.62
C LEU A 60 -2.38 -2.75 1.16
N ARG A 61 -3.36 -3.48 0.62
CA ARG A 61 -3.17 -4.71 -0.13
C ARG A 61 -3.84 -4.61 -1.48
N ILE A 62 -3.09 -4.93 -2.52
CA ILE A 62 -3.56 -5.00 -3.89
C ILE A 62 -3.47 -6.46 -4.33
N TYR A 63 -4.62 -7.03 -4.68
CA TYR A 63 -4.71 -8.37 -5.22
C TYR A 63 -5.06 -8.24 -6.69
N ASP A 64 -4.10 -8.58 -7.55
CA ASP A 64 -4.30 -8.73 -8.98
C ASP A 64 -3.93 -10.15 -9.42
N HIS A 65 -4.28 -10.47 -10.66
CA HIS A 65 -3.86 -11.70 -11.32
C HIS A 65 -3.54 -11.42 -12.77
N GLY A 66 -2.49 -12.06 -13.28
CA GLY A 66 -2.12 -12.05 -14.68
C GLY A 66 -0.81 -12.80 -14.90
N ASN A 67 -0.68 -13.51 -16.02
CA ASN A 67 0.57 -14.24 -16.33
C ASN A 67 1.78 -13.29 -16.40
N ALA A 68 1.57 -12.03 -16.78
CA ALA A 68 2.61 -11.01 -16.86
C ALA A 68 2.88 -10.28 -15.54
N THR A 69 1.97 -10.31 -14.55
CA THR A 69 2.17 -9.57 -13.29
C THR A 69 3.15 -10.26 -12.37
N SER A 70 3.05 -11.58 -12.23
CA SER A 70 3.92 -12.37 -11.35
C SER A 70 5.37 -12.46 -11.84
N ALA A 71 5.58 -12.42 -13.16
CA ALA A 71 6.91 -12.48 -13.78
C ALA A 71 7.63 -11.12 -13.83
N SER A 72 6.89 -10.01 -13.74
CA SER A 72 7.45 -8.66 -13.87
C SER A 72 8.05 -8.18 -12.55
N VAL A 73 9.38 -7.99 -12.53
CA VAL A 73 10.11 -7.43 -11.38
C VAL A 73 9.57 -6.05 -11.01
N PRO A 74 9.40 -5.09 -11.94
CA PRO A 74 8.86 -3.77 -11.59
C PRO A 74 7.46 -3.80 -10.98
N ILE A 75 6.57 -4.70 -11.44
CA ILE A 75 5.20 -4.81 -10.88
C ILE A 75 5.24 -5.37 -9.46
N ARG A 76 6.10 -6.36 -9.21
CA ARG A 76 6.31 -6.88 -7.84
C ARG A 76 6.87 -5.81 -6.91
N GLU A 77 7.87 -5.06 -7.34
CA GLU A 77 8.42 -3.95 -6.55
C GLU A 77 7.37 -2.86 -6.31
N ALA A 78 6.48 -2.59 -7.29
CA ALA A 78 5.37 -1.66 -7.11
C ALA A 78 4.35 -2.13 -6.06
N HIS A 79 4.11 -3.45 -5.94
CA HIS A 79 3.29 -4.01 -4.85
C HIS A 79 3.96 -3.76 -3.49
N ASP A 80 5.24 -4.12 -3.37
CA ASP A 80 6.00 -3.97 -2.13
C ASP A 80 6.03 -2.50 -1.69
N LEU A 81 6.31 -1.58 -2.62
CA LEU A 81 6.30 -0.14 -2.36
C LEU A 81 4.90 0.38 -2.00
N ALA A 82 3.85 -0.09 -2.66
CA ALA A 82 2.49 0.36 -2.34
C ALA A 82 2.08 -0.03 -0.91
N GLU A 83 2.41 -1.25 -0.49
CA GLU A 83 2.20 -1.71 0.87
C GLU A 83 3.04 -0.89 1.86
N ALA A 84 4.35 -0.74 1.61
CA ALA A 84 5.25 -0.02 2.51
C ALA A 84 4.89 1.46 2.64
N ARG A 85 4.63 2.18 1.54
CA ARG A 85 4.22 3.59 1.56
C ARG A 85 2.96 3.80 2.39
N SER A 86 1.98 2.92 2.26
CA SER A 86 0.71 3.04 2.98
C SER A 86 0.88 2.92 4.49
N PHE A 87 1.88 2.15 4.94
CA PHE A 87 2.20 1.97 6.35
C PHE A 87 2.68 3.27 7.02
N TYR A 88 3.20 4.23 6.24
CA TYR A 88 3.67 5.55 6.70
C TYR A 88 2.78 6.71 6.24
N THR A 89 1.66 6.43 5.57
CA THR A 89 0.78 7.45 4.98
C THR A 89 -0.59 7.40 5.63
N CYS A 90 -1.11 8.54 6.10
CA CYS A 90 -2.44 8.63 6.67
C CYS A 90 -3.51 8.18 5.65
N GLU A 91 -4.30 7.18 6.03
CA GLU A 91 -5.32 6.60 5.16
C GLU A 91 -6.39 7.59 4.70
N TYR A 92 -6.63 8.67 5.47
CA TYR A 92 -7.68 9.65 5.15
C TYR A 92 -7.21 10.84 4.31
N CYS A 93 -6.04 11.41 4.60
CA CYS A 93 -5.59 12.64 3.94
C CYS A 93 -4.33 12.50 3.09
N GLY A 94 -3.63 11.36 3.16
CA GLY A 94 -2.41 11.14 2.39
C GLY A 94 -1.16 11.86 2.90
N LEU A 95 -1.26 12.59 4.01
CA LEU A 95 -0.11 13.18 4.71
C LEU A 95 0.63 12.11 5.53
N PRO A 96 1.87 12.36 6.00
CA PRO A 96 2.58 11.43 6.87
C PRO A 96 1.72 10.97 8.06
N GLY A 97 1.65 9.66 8.26
CA GLY A 97 0.88 9.01 9.31
C GLY A 97 1.74 8.08 10.15
N ARG A 98 1.20 7.64 11.29
CA ARG A 98 1.81 6.63 12.15
C ARG A 98 0.95 5.40 12.21
N TRP A 99 1.57 4.23 12.05
CA TRP A 99 0.91 2.96 12.30
C TRP A 99 0.51 2.86 13.78
N SER A 100 -0.78 2.66 14.00
CA SER A 100 -1.44 2.88 15.28
C SER A 100 -2.53 1.84 15.52
N ASN A 101 -2.88 1.65 16.77
CA ASN A 101 -3.94 0.76 17.22
C ASN A 101 -5.13 1.58 17.74
N ARG A 102 -6.28 1.46 17.08
CA ARG A 102 -7.56 2.01 17.53
C ARG A 102 -8.43 0.86 18.05
N ARG A 103 -8.28 0.51 19.33
CA ARG A 103 -9.06 -0.55 20.01
C ARG A 103 -9.08 -1.90 19.27
N GLY A 104 -7.91 -2.37 18.85
CA GLY A 104 -7.73 -3.62 18.10
C GLY A 104 -7.84 -3.45 16.58
N TYR A 105 -8.24 -2.29 16.08
CA TYR A 105 -8.19 -1.97 14.66
C TYR A 105 -6.88 -1.24 14.34
N LEU A 106 -5.99 -1.93 13.64
CA LEU A 106 -4.72 -1.36 13.19
C LEU A 106 -4.97 -0.46 11.99
N THR A 107 -4.40 0.74 12.03
CA THR A 107 -4.63 1.82 11.07
C THR A 107 -3.36 2.67 10.96
N THR A 108 -3.16 3.35 9.83
CA THR A 108 -2.12 4.38 9.71
C THR A 108 -2.76 5.74 9.55
N VAL A 109 -2.57 6.62 10.53
CA VAL A 109 -3.22 7.94 10.60
C VAL A 109 -2.28 9.03 11.11
N CYS A 110 -2.51 10.27 10.67
CA CYS A 110 -1.89 11.45 11.27
C CYS A 110 -2.63 11.86 12.55
N GLU A 111 -2.06 12.81 13.29
CA GLU A 111 -2.65 13.33 14.53
C GLU A 111 -4.08 13.86 14.33
N ASP A 112 -4.32 14.61 13.25
CA ASP A 112 -5.63 15.18 12.92
C ASP A 112 -6.71 14.10 12.68
N HIS A 113 -6.30 12.90 12.28
CA HIS A 113 -7.18 11.76 12.04
C HIS A 113 -7.02 10.64 13.08
N ALA A 114 -6.31 10.89 14.18
CA ALA A 114 -6.11 9.91 15.23
C ALA A 114 -7.43 9.50 15.88
N VAL A 115 -8.35 10.46 16.07
CA VAL A 115 -9.67 10.24 16.70
C VAL A 115 -10.75 10.01 15.63
N ARG A 116 -11.38 8.83 15.68
CA ARG A 116 -12.56 8.49 14.88
C ARG A 116 -13.58 7.77 15.76
N ASP A 117 -14.86 8.10 15.59
CA ASP A 117 -15.97 7.49 16.34
C ASP A 117 -15.77 7.51 17.88
N GLY A 118 -15.13 8.56 18.39
CA GLY A 118 -14.84 8.73 19.82
C GLY A 118 -13.63 7.93 20.33
N TYR A 119 -12.90 7.23 19.46
CA TYR A 119 -11.73 6.44 19.81
C TYR A 119 -10.47 6.96 19.14
N ARG A 120 -9.45 7.20 19.96
CA ARG A 120 -8.11 7.60 19.52
C ARG A 120 -7.32 6.36 19.08
N ALA A 121 -6.62 6.48 17.97
CA ALA A 121 -5.59 5.53 17.55
C ALA A 121 -4.28 5.88 18.27
N GLU A 122 -3.75 4.94 19.04
CA GLU A 122 -2.48 5.10 19.74
C GLU A 122 -1.35 4.51 18.90
N PRO A 123 -0.25 5.23 18.64
CA PRO A 123 0.89 4.70 17.89
C PRO A 123 1.43 3.40 18.48
N CYS A 124 1.70 2.41 17.63
CA CYS A 124 2.35 1.17 18.04
C CYS A 124 3.87 1.40 18.24
N GLU A 125 4.48 0.71 19.21
CA GLU A 125 5.91 0.87 19.53
C GLU A 125 6.85 0.31 18.43
N ASP A 126 6.48 -0.81 17.79
CA ASP A 126 7.26 -1.46 16.72
C ASP A 126 6.79 -1.02 15.33
N GLY A 127 6.97 0.26 15.04
CA GLY A 127 6.38 0.94 13.86
C GLY A 127 7.20 0.91 12.58
N ASP A 128 8.15 -0.01 12.40
CA ASP A 128 8.89 -0.12 11.13
C ASP A 128 8.31 -1.21 10.22
N TYR A 129 8.10 -0.86 8.94
CA TYR A 129 7.73 -1.85 7.93
C TYR A 129 8.97 -2.67 7.56
N VAL A 130 9.03 -3.88 8.11
CA VAL A 130 10.09 -4.86 7.85
C VAL A 130 9.53 -6.14 7.26
N PHE A 131 10.25 -6.71 6.29
CA PHE A 131 9.92 -8.02 5.75
C PHE A 131 11.18 -8.82 5.46
N ARG A 132 11.00 -10.14 5.35
CA ARG A 132 12.07 -11.09 5.04
C ARG A 132 11.94 -11.55 3.60
N GLU A 133 12.97 -11.31 2.81
CA GLU A 133 13.07 -11.82 1.44
C GLU A 133 13.23 -13.35 1.43
N ALA A 134 12.96 -13.96 0.27
CA ALA A 134 13.09 -15.42 0.07
C ALA A 134 14.53 -15.94 0.26
N ASN A 135 15.54 -15.09 0.03
CA ASN A 135 16.95 -15.40 0.28
C ASN A 135 17.34 -15.32 1.77
N GLY A 136 16.41 -14.92 2.64
CA GLY A 136 16.60 -14.79 4.08
C GLY A 136 17.03 -13.41 4.57
N THR A 137 17.30 -12.45 3.67
CA THR A 137 17.68 -11.07 4.00
C THR A 137 16.48 -10.29 4.55
N TRP A 138 16.71 -9.50 5.59
CA TRP A 138 15.70 -8.59 6.12
C TRP A 138 15.81 -7.23 5.45
N ARG A 139 14.68 -6.66 5.08
CA ARG A 139 14.56 -5.33 4.52
C ARG A 139 13.66 -4.47 5.39
N ARG A 140 14.02 -3.20 5.53
CA ARG A 140 13.14 -2.15 6.04
C ARG A 140 12.87 -1.14 4.94
N TYR A 141 11.70 -0.55 4.94
CA TYR A 141 11.40 0.58 4.07
C TYR A 141 11.98 1.88 4.66
N ASP A 142 12.61 2.69 3.83
CA ASP A 142 13.05 4.05 4.16
C ASP A 142 12.07 5.06 3.54
N PRO A 143 11.22 5.72 4.33
CA PRO A 143 10.23 6.67 3.82
C PRO A 143 10.82 7.93 3.19
N GLU A 144 12.04 8.34 3.59
CA GLU A 144 12.67 9.55 3.05
C GLU A 144 13.28 9.28 1.67
N ALA A 145 13.87 8.09 1.50
CA ALA A 145 14.49 7.67 0.24
C ALA A 145 13.54 6.90 -0.70
N ASP A 146 12.32 6.56 -0.24
CA ASP A 146 11.30 5.80 -0.98
C ASP A 146 11.87 4.48 -1.55
N THR A 147 12.65 3.78 -0.73
CA THR A 147 13.39 2.57 -1.12
C THR A 147 13.49 1.57 0.03
N PHE A 148 13.78 0.32 -0.29
CA PHE A 148 14.07 -0.72 0.69
C PHE A 148 15.57 -0.79 0.97
N VAL A 149 15.94 -0.72 2.24
CA VAL A 149 17.31 -0.88 2.72
C VAL A 149 17.43 -2.17 3.52
N GLU A 150 18.62 -2.74 3.52
CA GLU A 150 18.91 -3.92 4.35
C GLU A 150 18.73 -3.57 5.84
N SER A 151 18.17 -4.51 6.60
CA SER A 151 17.90 -4.38 8.03
C SER A 151 18.38 -5.62 8.76
N VAL A 152 18.56 -5.51 10.07
CA VAL A 152 18.71 -6.68 10.95
C VAL A 152 17.35 -7.35 11.16
N ALA A 153 17.38 -8.62 11.58
CA ALA A 153 16.17 -9.33 12.00
C ALA A 153 15.50 -8.59 13.16
N PRO A 154 14.18 -8.32 13.09
CA PRO A 154 13.46 -7.69 14.20
C PRO A 154 13.40 -8.63 15.41
N ASP A 155 13.28 -8.07 16.61
CA ASP A 155 13.37 -8.84 17.85
C ASP A 155 12.26 -9.89 17.99
N TRP A 156 11.07 -9.66 17.42
CA TRP A 156 9.97 -10.63 17.40
C TRP A 156 10.21 -11.84 16.49
N ALA A 157 11.23 -11.79 15.62
CA ALA A 157 11.57 -12.86 14.69
C ALA A 157 12.68 -13.81 15.22
N ARG A 158 13.17 -13.60 16.45
CA ARG A 158 14.18 -14.44 17.10
C ARG A 158 13.59 -15.66 17.81
#